data_AF-A0A5C6ZJZ8-F1
#
_entry.id   AF-A0A5C6ZJZ8-F1
#
_cell.length_a   1.000
_cell.length_b   1.000
_cell.length_c   1.000
_cell.angle_alpha   90.00
_cell.angle_beta   90.00
_cell.angle_gamma   90.00
#
_symmetry.space_group_name_H-M   'P 1'
#
loop_
_entity.id
_entity.type
_entity.pdbx_description
1 polymer ?
#
loop_
_entity_poly.entity_id
_entity_poly.type
_entity_poly.pdbx_seq_one_letter_code
_entity_poly.pdbx_strand_id
1 'polypeptide(L)'
;MKKYIILVVFVLLQIGLYAQSQDKTYLRQGYSHDGNGYNVCELIIHSDSSYTFKKYKLENRKSRTEYRNYEPETAYGIIEKVGDFYEHTKIVNDSIPDKQWISQITNKKVILFTEKANGSLKRLEAYKRI
;
A
#
# COMPACT_ATOMS: atom_id res chain seq x y z
N MET A 1 8.96 9.14 -47.16
CA MET A 1 7.78 8.67 -46.40
C MET A 1 8.11 7.58 -45.38
N LYS A 2 8.79 6.48 -45.75
CA LYS A 2 9.13 5.37 -44.82
C LYS A 2 9.94 5.75 -43.57
N LYS A 3 10.83 6.76 -43.66
CA LYS A 3 11.67 7.23 -42.54
C LYS A 3 10.88 7.89 -41.40
N TYR A 4 9.77 8.57 -41.73
CA TYR A 4 8.92 9.23 -40.73
C TYR A 4 7.99 8.24 -40.02
N ILE A 5 7.63 7.13 -40.68
CA ILE A 5 6.83 6.06 -40.07
C ILE A 5 7.61 5.41 -38.92
N ILE A 6 8.91 5.15 -39.10
CA ILE A 6 9.77 4.58 -38.06
C ILE A 6 9.90 5.54 -36.87
N LEU A 7 10.03 6.84 -37.14
CA LEU A 7 10.08 7.87 -36.10
C LEU A 7 8.76 7.91 -35.29
N VAL A 8 7.62 7.87 -35.97
CA VAL A 8 6.30 7.86 -35.32
C VAL A 8 6.10 6.59 -34.48
N VAL A 9 6.50 5.42 -34.98
CA VAL A 9 6.45 4.16 -34.22
C VAL A 9 7.36 4.22 -32.99
N PHE A 10 8.56 4.80 -33.11
CA PHE A 10 9.48 4.94 -31.99
C PHE A 10 8.93 5.90 -30.92
N VAL A 11 8.32 7.02 -31.32
CA VAL A 11 7.66 7.95 -30.39
C VAL A 11 6.48 7.28 -29.69
N LEU A 12 5.66 6.48 -30.40
CA LEU A 12 4.53 5.76 -29.81
C LEU A 12 4.97 4.66 -28.82
N LEU A 13 6.09 3.98 -29.08
CA LEU A 13 6.67 2.99 -28.16
C LEU A 13 7.16 3.63 -26.86
N GLN A 14 7.71 4.85 -26.91
CA GLN A 14 8.13 5.59 -25.72
C GLN A 14 6.92 5.94 -24.84
N ILE A 15 5.79 6.38 -25.43
CA ILE A 15 4.56 6.72 -24.68
C ILE A 15 4.01 5.50 -23.91
N GLY A 16 4.15 4.29 -24.46
CA GLY A 16 3.73 3.05 -23.80
C GLY A 16 4.54 2.68 -22.55
N LEU A 17 5.80 3.11 -22.47
CA LEU A 17 6.67 2.90 -21.30
C LEU A 17 6.41 3.93 -20.18
N TYR A 18 5.82 5.08 -20.51
CA TYR A 18 5.36 6.10 -19.56
C TYR A 18 3.96 5.84 -19.00
N ALA A 19 3.40 4.64 -19.19
CA ALA A 19 2.35 4.13 -18.31
C ALA A 19 2.96 3.88 -16.91
N GLN A 20 3.39 4.98 -16.26
CA GLN A 20 3.85 5.04 -14.89
C GLN A 20 2.80 4.33 -14.06
N SER A 21 3.23 3.27 -13.38
CA SER A 21 2.42 2.55 -12.43
C SER A 21 1.89 3.55 -11.40
N GLN A 22 0.65 4.00 -11.55
CA GLN A 22 0.04 4.95 -10.62
C GLN A 22 0.02 4.36 -9.21
N ASP A 23 0.10 5.25 -8.23
CA ASP A 23 -0.08 4.91 -6.82
C ASP A 23 -1.36 4.11 -6.61
N LYS A 24 -1.27 3.06 -5.80
CA LYS A 24 -2.39 2.16 -5.52
C LYS A 24 -2.78 2.30 -4.07
N THR A 25 -3.98 2.80 -3.83
CA THR A 25 -4.55 2.94 -2.49
C THR A 25 -5.44 1.74 -2.17
N TYR A 26 -5.21 1.16 -1.00
CA TYR A 26 -6.00 0.06 -0.45
C TYR A 26 -6.56 0.46 0.91
N LEU A 27 -7.83 0.13 1.13
CA LEU A 27 -8.58 0.52 2.31
C LEU A 27 -9.02 -0.69 3.11
N ARG A 28 -8.92 -0.58 4.42
CA ARG A 28 -9.62 -1.42 5.38
C ARG A 28 -10.36 -0.51 6.36
N GLN A 29 -11.56 -0.91 6.73
CA GLN A 29 -12.34 -0.18 7.74
C GLN A 29 -13.13 -1.16 8.59
N GLY A 30 -13.27 -0.88 9.87
CA GLY A 30 -13.95 -1.76 10.81
C GLY A 30 -14.14 -1.10 12.18
N TYR A 31 -14.85 -1.80 13.06
CA TYR A 31 -14.97 -1.40 14.45
C TYR A 31 -13.65 -1.71 15.18
N SER A 32 -13.18 -0.78 16.01
CA SER A 32 -11.96 -0.97 16.81
C SER A 32 -12.24 -1.92 17.97
N HIS A 33 -11.37 -2.89 18.22
CA HIS A 33 -11.48 -3.73 19.44
C HIS A 33 -10.83 -3.07 20.66
N ASP A 34 -9.96 -2.08 20.46
CA ASP A 34 -9.17 -1.44 21.53
C ASP A 34 -9.87 -0.21 22.14
N GLY A 35 -11.13 0.06 21.77
CA GLY A 35 -11.91 1.19 22.27
C GLY A 35 -13.24 1.34 21.53
N ASN A 36 -14.19 2.05 22.14
CA ASN A 36 -15.49 2.34 21.53
C ASN A 36 -15.31 3.27 20.32
N GLY A 37 -15.21 2.70 19.10
CA GLY A 37 -15.00 3.48 17.89
C GLY A 37 -14.73 2.66 16.63
N TYR A 38 -14.32 3.34 15.58
CA TYR A 38 -13.99 2.80 14.27
C TYR A 38 -12.54 3.08 13.92
N ASN A 39 -11.93 2.16 13.17
CA ASN A 39 -10.64 2.39 12.53
C ASN A 39 -10.82 2.35 11.01
N VAL A 40 -10.22 3.32 10.34
CA VAL A 40 -10.00 3.30 8.90
C VAL A 40 -8.50 3.27 8.68
N CYS A 41 -8.03 2.34 7.86
CA CYS A 41 -6.62 2.20 7.52
C CYS A 41 -6.47 2.28 5.99
N GLU A 42 -5.59 3.16 5.54
CA GLU A 42 -5.17 3.26 4.14
C GLU A 42 -3.73 2.76 4.00
N LEU A 43 -3.50 1.90 3.01
CA LEU A 43 -2.18 1.53 2.55
C LEU A 43 -2.04 2.05 1.12
N ILE A 44 -1.15 3.02 0.92
CA ILE A 44 -0.82 3.59 -0.38
C ILE A 44 0.51 2.97 -0.80
N ILE A 45 0.53 2.28 -1.93
CA ILE A 45 1.75 1.74 -2.53
C ILE A 45 2.13 2.65 -3.68
N HIS A 46 3.28 3.29 -3.57
CA HIS A 46 3.77 4.25 -4.55
C HIS A 46 4.48 3.56 -5.71
N SER A 47 4.58 4.28 -6.83
CA SER A 47 5.25 3.80 -8.03
C SER A 47 6.73 3.47 -7.84
N ASP A 48 7.37 4.10 -6.86
CA ASP A 48 8.80 4.00 -6.55
C ASP A 48 9.13 2.87 -5.56
N SER A 49 8.19 1.97 -5.29
CA SER A 49 8.33 0.90 -4.30
C SER A 49 8.47 1.40 -2.85
N SER A 50 7.96 2.59 -2.55
CA SER A 50 7.66 3.01 -1.18
C SER A 50 6.19 2.77 -0.82
N TYR A 51 5.88 2.85 0.47
CA TYR A 51 4.50 2.85 0.94
C TYR A 51 4.24 3.93 1.98
N THR A 52 3.00 4.42 1.99
CA THR A 52 2.44 5.23 3.07
C THR A 52 1.30 4.46 3.72
N PHE A 53 1.36 4.28 5.03
CA PHE A 53 0.29 3.71 5.83
C PHE A 53 -0.34 4.78 6.72
N LYS A 54 -1.66 4.94 6.63
CA LYS A 54 -2.43 5.90 7.43
C LYS A 54 -3.45 5.16 8.27
N LYS A 55 -3.48 5.44 9.57
CA LYS A 55 -4.45 4.90 10.53
C LYS A 55 -5.26 6.03 11.14
N TYR A 56 -6.56 6.02 10.88
CA TYR A 56 -7.54 6.95 11.42
C TYR A 56 -8.29 6.27 12.56
N LYS A 57 -8.19 6.82 13.77
CA LYS A 57 -8.99 6.43 14.93
C LYS A 57 -10.19 7.36 15.02
N LEU A 58 -11.40 6.80 15.02
CA LEU A 58 -12.63 7.57 14.82
C LEU A 58 -13.66 7.17 15.88
N GLU A 59 -14.28 8.16 16.52
CA GLU A 59 -15.16 7.87 17.67
C GLU A 59 -16.54 7.32 17.27
N ASN A 60 -17.03 7.62 16.06
CA ASN A 60 -18.41 7.31 15.68
C ASN A 60 -18.57 7.01 14.17
N ARG A 61 -19.78 6.61 13.79
CA ARG A 61 -20.09 6.20 12.41
C ARG A 61 -20.05 7.37 11.42
N LYS A 62 -20.37 8.60 11.87
CA LYS A 62 -20.31 9.80 11.03
C LYS A 62 -18.87 10.13 10.69
N SER A 63 -17.99 10.19 11.69
CA SER A 63 -16.57 10.43 11.50
C SER A 63 -15.89 9.37 10.64
N ARG A 64 -16.37 8.10 10.70
CA ARG A 64 -15.96 7.05 9.75
C ARG A 64 -16.24 7.37 8.28
N THR A 65 -17.37 8.00 7.98
CA THR A 65 -17.74 8.33 6.59
C THR A 65 -16.94 9.54 6.08
N GLU A 66 -16.60 10.45 6.99
CA GLU A 66 -15.86 11.69 6.73
C GLU A 66 -14.37 11.57 7.14
N TYR A 67 -13.83 10.35 7.21
CA TYR A 67 -12.53 10.08 7.86
C TYR A 67 -11.36 10.89 7.30
N ARG A 68 -11.43 11.28 6.02
CA ARG A 68 -10.39 12.09 5.35
C ARG A 68 -10.26 13.51 5.92
N ASN A 69 -11.24 13.97 6.69
CA ASN A 69 -11.21 15.26 7.38
C ASN A 69 -10.43 15.21 8.71
N TYR A 70 -9.99 14.03 9.14
CA TYR A 70 -9.30 13.81 10.41
C TYR A 70 -7.82 13.53 10.18
N GLU A 71 -6.98 13.90 11.15
CA GLU A 71 -5.53 13.64 11.14
C GLU A 71 -5.24 12.14 11.36
N PRO A 72 -4.52 11.45 10.46
CA PRO A 72 -4.12 10.07 10.67
C PRO A 72 -2.77 9.92 11.38
N GLU A 73 -2.62 8.84 12.14
CA GLU A 73 -1.29 8.31 12.45
C GLU A 73 -0.67 7.77 11.16
N THR A 74 0.45 8.34 10.73
CA THR A 74 1.09 8.00 9.45
C THR A 74 2.43 7.32 9.65
N ALA A 75 2.68 6.27 8.86
CA ALA A 75 3.96 5.59 8.77
C ALA A 75 4.39 5.48 7.31
N TYR A 76 5.70 5.52 7.09
CA TYR A 76 6.32 5.41 5.77
C TYR A 76 7.33 4.27 5.76
N GLY A 77 7.53 3.67 4.60
CA GLY A 77 8.52 2.62 4.45
C GLY A 77 8.74 2.21 3.01
N ILE A 78 9.57 1.19 2.84
CA ILE A 78 9.91 0.60 1.55
C ILE A 78 9.22 -0.75 1.44
N ILE A 79 8.84 -1.10 0.21
CA ILE A 79 8.30 -2.40 -0.11
C ILE A 79 9.18 -3.13 -1.11
N GLU A 80 9.62 -4.34 -0.75
CA GLU A 80 10.51 -5.14 -1.58
C GLU A 80 9.86 -6.46 -1.96
N LYS A 81 10.00 -6.88 -3.22
CA LYS A 81 9.43 -8.15 -3.69
C LYS A 81 10.38 -9.30 -3.35
N VAL A 82 9.90 -10.29 -2.62
CA VAL A 82 10.64 -11.51 -2.23
C VAL A 82 9.82 -12.74 -2.64
N GLY A 83 10.23 -13.39 -3.73
CA GLY A 83 9.46 -14.47 -4.35
C GLY A 83 8.07 -13.99 -4.78
N ASP A 84 7.03 -14.65 -4.26
CA ASP A 84 5.62 -14.32 -4.50
C ASP A 84 5.04 -13.29 -3.51
N PHE A 85 5.84 -12.83 -2.56
CA PHE A 85 5.44 -11.92 -1.49
C PHE A 85 6.16 -10.58 -1.59
N TYR A 86 5.73 -9.66 -0.74
CA TYR A 86 6.34 -8.36 -0.55
C TYR A 86 6.60 -8.10 0.93
N GLU A 87 7.82 -7.70 1.26
CA GLU A 87 8.25 -7.34 2.61
C GLU A 87 8.15 -5.83 2.80
N HIS A 88 7.60 -5.41 3.93
CA HIS A 88 7.43 -4.00 4.30
C HIS A 88 8.40 -3.65 5.41
N THR A 89 9.24 -2.65 5.15
CA THR A 89 10.25 -2.21 6.12
C THR A 89 10.02 -0.75 6.44
N LYS A 90 9.71 -0.47 7.70
CA LYS A 90 9.38 0.88 8.16
C LYS A 90 10.65 1.71 8.26
N ILE A 91 10.62 2.94 7.77
CA ILE A 91 11.69 3.92 7.99
C ILE A 91 11.40 4.66 9.31
N VAL A 92 12.34 4.62 10.25
CA VAL A 92 12.26 5.38 11.52
C VAL A 92 13.56 6.17 11.67
N ASN A 93 13.46 7.51 11.62
CA ASN A 93 14.55 8.45 11.89
C ASN A 93 15.90 8.04 11.24
N ASP A 94 15.89 7.75 9.93
CA ASP A 94 17.05 7.35 9.12
C ASP A 94 17.88 6.17 9.68
N SER A 95 17.31 5.39 10.60
CA SER A 95 17.97 4.30 11.31
C SER A 95 17.39 2.94 10.90
N ILE A 96 18.14 1.87 11.23
CA ILE A 96 17.96 0.48 10.77
C ILE A 96 16.46 0.12 10.68
N PRO A 97 15.98 -0.22 9.47
CA PRO A 97 14.55 -0.34 9.25
C PRO A 97 14.03 -1.63 9.91
N ASP A 98 12.92 -1.52 10.65
CA ASP A 98 12.29 -2.66 11.32
C ASP A 98 11.33 -3.35 10.35
N LYS A 99 11.48 -4.67 10.19
CA LYS A 99 10.63 -5.48 9.31
C LYS A 99 9.25 -5.57 9.94
N GLN A 100 8.31 -4.85 9.34
CA GLN A 100 7.00 -4.70 9.94
C GLN A 100 6.12 -5.89 9.55
N TRP A 101 5.88 -6.08 8.25
CA TRP A 101 4.87 -7.04 7.76
C TRP A 101 5.30 -7.70 6.45
N ILE A 102 4.71 -8.88 6.18
CA ILE A 102 4.78 -9.54 4.89
C ILE A 102 3.42 -9.39 4.21
N SER A 103 3.38 -9.22 2.90
CA SER A 103 2.12 -9.07 2.18
C SER A 103 2.09 -9.80 0.86
N GLN A 104 0.88 -10.14 0.43
CA GLN A 104 0.59 -10.52 -0.94
C GLN A 104 -0.25 -9.42 -1.58
N ILE A 105 0.26 -8.83 -2.66
CA ILE A 105 -0.34 -7.66 -3.32
C ILE A 105 -0.86 -8.08 -4.68
N THR A 106 -2.11 -7.69 -4.94
CA THR A 106 -2.76 -7.84 -6.25
C THR A 106 -3.39 -6.51 -6.63
N ASN A 107 -3.75 -6.37 -7.90
CA ASN A 107 -4.45 -5.18 -8.38
C ASN A 107 -5.81 -4.91 -7.69
N LYS A 108 -6.35 -5.87 -6.92
CA LYS A 108 -7.67 -5.78 -6.26
C LYS A 108 -7.59 -5.67 -4.74
N LYS A 109 -6.55 -6.21 -4.13
CA LYS A 109 -6.42 -6.33 -2.67
C LYS A 109 -4.97 -6.52 -2.22
N VAL A 110 -4.72 -6.19 -0.97
CA VAL A 110 -3.52 -6.56 -0.22
C VAL A 110 -3.92 -7.47 0.93
N ILE A 111 -3.17 -8.55 1.14
CA ILE A 111 -3.32 -9.42 2.30
C ILE A 111 -2.05 -9.30 3.12
N LEU A 112 -2.17 -8.95 4.39
CA LEU A 112 -1.04 -8.86 5.33
C LEU A 112 -0.88 -10.16 6.11
N PHE A 113 0.37 -10.50 6.38
CA PHE A 113 0.79 -11.69 7.10
C PHE A 113 1.84 -11.30 8.16
N THR A 114 1.90 -12.10 9.21
CA THR A 114 3.03 -12.14 10.15
C THR A 114 3.67 -13.52 10.09
N GLU A 115 4.96 -13.57 10.31
CA GLU A 115 5.71 -14.83 10.39
C GLU A 115 5.58 -15.42 11.80
N LYS A 116 5.30 -16.73 11.88
CA LYS A 116 5.32 -17.46 13.15
C LYS A 116 6.73 -17.95 13.44
N ALA A 117 6.99 -18.35 14.69
CA ALA A 117 8.27 -18.93 15.11
C ALA A 117 8.72 -20.16 14.28
N ASN A 118 7.80 -20.84 13.60
CA ASN A 118 8.11 -21.98 12.72
C ASN A 118 8.28 -21.59 11.23
N GLY A 119 8.39 -20.30 10.91
CA GLY A 119 8.51 -19.77 9.55
C GLY A 119 7.21 -19.77 8.74
N SER A 120 6.10 -20.30 9.26
CA SER A 120 4.82 -20.26 8.54
C SER A 120 4.16 -18.89 8.65
N LEU A 121 3.47 -18.47 7.58
CA LEU A 121 2.76 -17.20 7.54
C LEU A 121 1.36 -17.31 8.16
N LYS A 122 1.03 -16.42 9.10
CA LYS A 122 -0.32 -16.21 9.63
C LYS A 122 -0.92 -14.96 9.00
N ARG A 123 -2.08 -15.12 8.35
CA ARG A 123 -2.85 -13.98 7.84
C ARG A 123 -3.31 -13.08 9.00
N LEU A 124 -3.09 -11.77 8.86
CA LEU A 124 -3.52 -10.74 9.79
C LEU A 124 -4.77 -10.04 9.28
N GLU A 125 -4.63 -9.33 8.17
CA GLU A 125 -5.65 -8.41 7.68
C GLU A 125 -5.73 -8.43 6.15
N ALA A 126 -6.81 -7.88 5.60
CA ALA A 126 -6.95 -7.68 4.17
C ALA A 126 -7.52 -6.30 3.86
N TYR A 127 -6.95 -5.67 2.84
CA TYR A 127 -7.28 -4.34 2.35
C TYR A 127 -7.81 -4.48 0.92
N LYS A 128 -8.87 -3.74 0.59
CA LYS A 128 -9.45 -3.72 -0.76
C LYS A 128 -9.00 -2.47 -1.50
N ARG A 129 -8.72 -2.57 -2.79
CA ARG A 129 -8.39 -1.39 -3.59
C ARG A 129 -9.59 -0.45 -3.66
N ILE A 130 -9.33 0.86 -3.61
CA ILE A 130 -10.30 1.94 -3.82
C ILE A 130 -9.88 2.82 -5.00
#